data_AF-A0A328B9H5-F1
#
_entry.id   AF-A0A328B9H5-F1
#
_cell.length_a   1.000
_cell.length_b   1.000
_cell.length_c   1.000
_cell.angle_alpha   90.00
_cell.angle_beta   90.00
_cell.angle_gamma   90.00
#
_symmetry.space_group_name_H-M   'P 1'
#
loop_
_entity.id
_entity.type
_entity.pdbx_description
1 polymer ?
#
loop_
_entity_poly.entity_id
_entity_poly.type
_entity_poly.pdbx_seq_one_letter_code
_entity_poly.pdbx_strand_id
1 'polypeptide(L)'
;MATSFLTALNKRFGAGTYAGDEFGGAAGTVGRGLPSGAPGNFMFATGIECSYPTIGRGKVRRDLLEECGHYARWQEDLGLVKDLGLKVLRYGLPYHKIHLGPGQYDWEFADLALNEINRLGITPILDLLHFGVPDWLGNFQNPELPGHFAEYCGAVAARYPWVRYYTPVNEIYVTAKFSAKDGLWNEQLKDERAFVTAMKHLVAASIMGTQQIARHRPDCVIVQSESAEYTHELRAERTPRIQLDNKLRFLSLDLLYAHHPDGEVCGYLRENGLTAKEYDWFMAGEPPGYQIMGNDYYGRNEKIILPNGEAITSMDVMGWYHITHEYYQRYHKPVMHTETNVFDPQEAPTWLWKQWVNVLQMRKAGVPVLGFTWYSLIDQVDWNIGLARKEGTVNACGLYDLDRKPRPVAAAYRQLLQEFGQMTIVPHGELFEQTTRPATLKVDI
;
A
#
# COMPACT_ATOMS: atom_id res chain seq x y z
N MET A 1 -17.95 23.38 18.04
CA MET A 1 -16.76 22.51 18.11
C MET A 1 -16.82 21.59 16.90
N ALA A 2 -15.72 21.41 16.16
CA ALA A 2 -15.69 20.39 15.12
C ALA A 2 -15.89 19.01 15.76
N THR A 3 -16.78 18.19 15.20
CA THR A 3 -17.06 16.84 15.71
C THR A 3 -15.82 15.97 15.53
N SER A 4 -15.30 15.37 16.61
CA SER A 4 -14.17 14.42 16.53
C SER A 4 -14.61 13.15 15.80
N PHE A 5 -13.69 12.52 15.06
CA PHE A 5 -13.95 11.22 14.42
C PHE A 5 -14.37 10.15 15.43
N LEU A 6 -13.87 10.20 16.68
CA LEU A 6 -14.30 9.31 17.74
C LEU A 6 -15.78 9.47 18.08
N THR A 7 -16.30 10.70 18.05
CA THR A 7 -17.73 10.95 18.26
C THR A 7 -18.55 10.32 17.13
N ALA A 8 -18.09 10.44 15.88
CA ALA A 8 -18.74 9.82 14.73
C ALA A 8 -18.70 8.28 14.80
N LEU A 9 -17.55 7.70 15.15
CA LEU A 9 -17.38 6.26 15.35
C LEU A 9 -18.24 5.73 16.48
N ASN A 10 -18.23 6.39 17.65
CA ASN A 10 -19.02 5.96 18.81
C ASN A 10 -20.52 6.03 18.54
N LYS A 11 -20.97 7.03 17.76
CA LYS A 11 -22.37 7.12 17.33
C LYS A 11 -22.76 5.95 16.43
N ARG A 12 -21.83 5.45 15.60
CA ARG A 12 -22.09 4.42 14.60
C ARG A 12 -21.93 2.99 15.12
N PHE A 13 -20.86 2.73 15.87
CA PHE A 13 -20.48 1.39 16.33
C PHE A 13 -20.62 1.19 17.85
N GLY A 14 -21.04 2.23 18.59
CA GLY A 14 -21.04 2.24 20.05
C GLY A 14 -19.67 2.63 20.64
N ALA A 15 -19.66 2.92 21.94
CA ALA A 15 -18.43 3.14 22.69
C ALA A 15 -17.99 1.82 23.37
N GLY A 16 -16.75 1.37 23.14
CA GLY A 16 -16.22 0.14 23.74
C GLY A 16 -15.18 -0.57 22.87
N THR A 17 -14.88 -1.82 23.19
CA THR A 17 -14.08 -2.72 22.34
C THR A 17 -14.83 -3.02 21.06
N TYR A 18 -14.25 -2.67 19.91
CA TYR A 18 -14.90 -2.91 18.63
C TYR A 18 -14.81 -4.41 18.31
N ALA A 19 -15.94 -5.03 17.96
CA ALA A 19 -16.06 -6.50 17.87
C ALA A 19 -15.07 -7.22 16.93
N GLY A 20 -14.24 -6.51 16.15
CA GLY A 20 -13.14 -7.11 15.38
C GLY A 20 -12.06 -7.77 16.25
N ASP A 21 -11.92 -7.36 17.52
CA ASP A 21 -10.99 -7.97 18.47
C ASP A 21 -11.40 -9.41 18.84
N GLU A 22 -12.68 -9.77 18.64
CA GLU A 22 -13.21 -11.11 18.90
C GLU A 22 -12.91 -12.10 17.76
N PHE A 23 -12.54 -11.61 16.57
CA PHE A 23 -12.41 -12.42 15.34
C PHE A 23 -10.97 -12.44 14.81
N GLY A 24 -10.06 -13.03 15.59
CA GLY A 24 -8.71 -13.37 15.13
C GLY A 24 -7.72 -12.20 15.25
N GLY A 25 -7.31 -11.91 16.49
CA GLY A 25 -6.32 -10.87 16.82
C GLY A 25 -5.08 -10.89 15.92
N ALA A 26 -4.28 -9.83 15.92
CA ALA A 26 -3.24 -9.50 14.93
C ALA A 26 -2.26 -10.62 14.49
N ALA A 27 -2.19 -11.72 15.25
CA ALA A 27 -1.42 -12.92 14.92
C ALA A 27 -2.17 -13.97 14.05
N GLY A 28 -3.49 -13.85 13.84
CA GLY A 28 -4.29 -14.78 13.02
C GLY A 28 -4.39 -16.20 13.60
N THR A 29 -5.13 -16.38 14.71
CA THR A 29 -5.15 -17.64 15.48
C THR A 29 -6.24 -18.66 15.07
N VAL A 30 -7.12 -18.34 14.12
CA VAL A 30 -8.25 -19.23 13.70
C VAL A 30 -7.88 -20.32 12.68
N GLY A 31 -6.64 -20.80 12.68
CA GLY A 31 -6.34 -22.12 12.11
C GLY A 31 -6.05 -22.17 10.60
N ARG A 32 -5.67 -21.05 9.97
CA ARG A 32 -4.80 -21.03 8.78
C ARG A 32 -3.93 -19.78 8.85
N GLY A 33 -2.70 -19.89 9.37
CA GLY A 33 -1.70 -18.80 9.31
C GLY A 33 -1.35 -18.38 7.88
N LEU A 34 -0.22 -17.69 7.64
CA LEU A 34 0.37 -17.67 6.29
C LEU A 34 0.38 -19.11 5.77
N PRO A 35 -0.08 -19.40 4.55
CA PRO A 35 -0.42 -20.76 4.10
C PRO A 35 0.58 -21.80 4.64
N SER A 36 0.20 -22.59 5.64
CA SER A 36 0.99 -23.68 6.25
C SER A 36 2.42 -23.41 6.78
N GLY A 37 2.95 -22.18 6.84
CA GLY A 37 4.39 -21.99 7.13
C GLY A 37 5.29 -22.71 6.13
N ALA A 38 4.75 -23.06 4.95
CA ALA A 38 5.50 -23.73 3.92
C ALA A 38 6.53 -22.75 3.33
N PRO A 39 7.79 -23.16 3.18
CA PRO A 39 8.84 -22.30 2.67
C PRO A 39 8.60 -21.71 1.27
N GLY A 40 7.59 -22.20 0.52
CA GLY A 40 7.29 -21.84 -0.88
C GLY A 40 6.25 -20.76 -1.12
N ASN A 41 5.89 -19.94 -0.11
CA ASN A 41 4.80 -18.96 -0.19
C ASN A 41 5.22 -17.56 -0.63
N PHE A 42 6.35 -17.40 -1.32
CA PHE A 42 6.76 -16.08 -1.74
C PHE A 42 5.81 -15.53 -2.81
N MET A 43 5.24 -14.35 -2.57
CA MET A 43 4.31 -13.70 -3.47
C MET A 43 5.07 -12.84 -4.47
N PHE A 44 5.26 -13.36 -5.68
CA PHE A 44 5.59 -12.51 -6.83
C PHE A 44 4.31 -11.90 -7.37
N ALA A 45 4.26 -10.57 -7.40
CA ALA A 45 3.09 -9.81 -7.79
C ALA A 45 3.42 -8.71 -8.80
N THR A 46 2.36 -8.19 -9.40
CA THR A 46 2.35 -6.88 -10.05
C THR A 46 1.14 -6.10 -9.52
N GLY A 47 1.04 -4.81 -9.81
CA GLY A 47 -0.17 -4.02 -9.53
C GLY A 47 -0.73 -3.33 -10.76
N ILE A 48 -2.03 -3.06 -10.77
CA ILE A 48 -2.64 -2.15 -11.76
C ILE A 48 -2.80 -0.79 -11.09
N GLU A 49 -2.31 0.26 -11.76
CA GLU A 49 -2.39 1.62 -11.25
C GLU A 49 -3.85 2.05 -11.08
N CYS A 50 -4.23 2.36 -9.85
CA CYS A 50 -5.62 2.53 -9.44
C CYS A 50 -5.85 3.78 -8.59
N SER A 51 -4.95 4.75 -8.64
CA SER A 51 -5.11 6.01 -7.92
C SER A 51 -6.33 6.80 -8.38
N TYR A 52 -7.00 7.49 -7.45
CA TYR A 52 -8.12 8.39 -7.75
C TYR A 52 -8.20 9.65 -6.88
N PRO A 53 -7.08 10.38 -6.62
CA PRO A 53 -7.16 11.65 -5.91
C PRO A 53 -7.94 12.69 -6.73
N THR A 54 -8.45 13.71 -6.06
CA THR A 54 -8.98 14.89 -6.74
C THR A 54 -7.96 16.04 -6.75
N ILE A 55 -8.02 16.91 -7.75
CA ILE A 55 -7.20 18.11 -7.91
C ILE A 55 -8.10 19.29 -8.30
N GLY A 56 -7.52 20.49 -8.38
CA GLY A 56 -8.26 21.71 -8.69
C GLY A 56 -9.30 22.06 -7.61
N ARG A 57 -8.99 21.74 -6.34
CA ARG A 57 -9.86 21.85 -5.16
C ARG A 57 -11.10 20.96 -5.27
N GLY A 58 -10.89 19.68 -5.55
CA GLY A 58 -11.97 18.69 -5.67
C GLY A 58 -12.73 18.71 -7.01
N LYS A 59 -12.32 19.51 -7.99
CA LYS A 59 -13.07 19.69 -9.26
C LYS A 59 -12.76 18.64 -10.32
N VAL A 60 -11.57 18.05 -10.26
CA VAL A 60 -11.10 17.09 -11.26
C VAL A 60 -10.62 15.85 -10.54
N ARG A 61 -11.20 14.70 -10.86
CA ARG A 61 -10.72 13.40 -10.37
C ARG A 61 -9.67 12.84 -11.32
N ARG A 62 -8.57 12.35 -10.75
CA ARG A 62 -7.51 11.63 -11.47
C ARG A 62 -7.76 10.13 -11.38
N ASP A 63 -8.75 9.59 -12.09
CA ASP A 63 -9.03 8.15 -12.07
C ASP A 63 -8.04 7.41 -13.00
N LEU A 64 -7.00 6.81 -12.43
CA LEU A 64 -5.95 6.18 -13.24
C LEU A 64 -6.39 4.85 -13.88
N LEU A 65 -7.43 4.19 -13.37
CA LEU A 65 -8.03 3.06 -14.10
C LEU A 65 -8.66 3.54 -15.43
N GLU A 66 -9.18 4.77 -15.46
CA GLU A 66 -9.67 5.39 -16.69
C GLU A 66 -8.52 5.96 -17.54
N GLU A 67 -7.63 6.73 -16.94
CA GLU A 67 -6.56 7.43 -17.67
C GLU A 67 -5.51 6.48 -18.28
N CYS A 68 -5.30 5.30 -17.69
CA CYS A 68 -4.48 4.22 -18.29
C CYS A 68 -5.30 3.26 -19.19
N GLY A 69 -6.60 3.51 -19.36
CA GLY A 69 -7.49 2.74 -20.23
C GLY A 69 -7.89 1.36 -19.70
N HIS A 70 -7.72 1.09 -18.40
CA HIS A 70 -8.00 -0.21 -17.80
C HIS A 70 -9.49 -0.58 -17.87
N TYR A 71 -10.43 0.34 -17.62
CA TYR A 71 -11.87 0.02 -17.69
C TYR A 71 -12.31 -0.56 -19.04
N ALA A 72 -11.67 -0.15 -20.14
CA ALA A 72 -11.98 -0.63 -21.48
C ALA A 72 -11.23 -1.92 -21.84
N ARG A 73 -10.09 -2.18 -21.19
CA ARG A 73 -9.14 -3.26 -21.54
C ARG A 73 -8.87 -4.22 -20.38
N TRP A 74 -9.77 -4.26 -19.39
CA TRP A 74 -9.57 -5.01 -18.15
C TRP A 74 -9.31 -6.51 -18.39
N GLN A 75 -9.99 -7.12 -19.37
CA GLN A 75 -9.78 -8.53 -19.73
C GLN A 75 -8.37 -8.79 -20.28
N GLU A 76 -7.89 -7.89 -21.12
CA GLU A 76 -6.53 -7.97 -21.68
C GLU A 76 -5.50 -7.80 -20.58
N ASP A 77 -5.68 -6.78 -19.74
CA ASP A 77 -4.76 -6.47 -18.64
C ASP A 77 -4.67 -7.65 -17.65
N LEU A 78 -5.80 -8.25 -17.26
CA LEU A 78 -5.81 -9.44 -16.41
C LEU A 78 -5.20 -10.68 -17.11
N GLY A 79 -5.41 -10.80 -18.43
CA GLY A 79 -4.75 -11.81 -19.25
C GLY A 79 -3.23 -11.69 -19.23
N LEU A 80 -2.69 -10.47 -19.35
CA LEU A 80 -1.24 -10.21 -19.31
C LEU A 80 -0.59 -10.62 -17.99
N VAL A 81 -1.31 -10.50 -16.86
CA VAL A 81 -0.82 -10.98 -15.55
C VAL A 81 -0.60 -12.49 -15.60
N LYS A 82 -1.58 -13.23 -16.13
CA LYS A 82 -1.50 -14.69 -16.29
C LYS A 82 -0.41 -15.08 -17.29
N ASP A 83 -0.33 -14.40 -18.43
CA ASP A 83 0.65 -14.69 -19.49
C ASP A 83 2.09 -14.40 -19.06
N LEU A 84 2.29 -13.48 -18.10
CA LEU A 84 3.59 -13.26 -17.46
C LEU A 84 3.98 -14.39 -16.51
N GLY A 85 3.03 -15.21 -16.06
CA GLY A 85 3.22 -16.29 -15.09
C GLY A 85 3.01 -15.88 -13.63
N LEU A 86 2.42 -14.70 -13.39
CA LEU A 86 2.12 -14.23 -12.04
C LEU A 86 0.84 -14.88 -11.50
N LYS A 87 0.82 -15.11 -10.20
CA LYS A 87 -0.35 -15.65 -9.47
C LYS A 87 -0.97 -14.66 -8.51
N VAL A 88 -0.28 -13.56 -8.21
CA VAL A 88 -0.71 -12.54 -7.27
C VAL A 88 -0.81 -11.21 -7.99
N LEU A 89 -1.89 -10.49 -7.74
CA LEU A 89 -2.15 -9.18 -8.33
C LEU A 89 -2.60 -8.23 -7.23
N ARG A 90 -1.91 -7.09 -7.07
CA ARG A 90 -2.44 -5.94 -6.34
C ARG A 90 -3.48 -5.26 -7.23
N TYR A 91 -4.73 -5.23 -6.78
CA TYR A 91 -5.85 -4.77 -7.60
C TYR A 91 -6.71 -3.79 -6.81
N GLY A 92 -6.74 -2.54 -7.28
CA GLY A 92 -7.55 -1.50 -6.67
C GLY A 92 -8.99 -1.52 -7.12
N LEU A 93 -9.90 -1.50 -6.14
CA LEU A 93 -11.30 -1.25 -6.39
C LEU A 93 -11.55 0.27 -6.46
N PRO A 94 -12.26 0.80 -7.47
CA PRO A 94 -12.55 2.22 -7.58
C PRO A 94 -13.58 2.63 -6.53
N TYR A 95 -13.14 2.84 -5.28
CA TYR A 95 -14.00 3.15 -4.14
C TYR A 95 -14.98 4.28 -4.45
N HIS A 96 -14.51 5.30 -5.17
CA HIS A 96 -15.30 6.46 -5.55
C HIS A 96 -16.44 6.17 -6.54
N LYS A 97 -16.33 5.12 -7.35
CA LYS A 97 -17.42 4.63 -8.23
C LYS A 97 -18.31 3.65 -7.51
N ILE A 98 -17.74 2.82 -6.64
CA ILE A 98 -18.49 1.76 -5.96
C ILE A 98 -19.39 2.32 -4.86
N HIS A 99 -18.87 3.17 -3.96
CA HIS A 99 -19.64 3.65 -2.81
C HIS A 99 -20.36 4.96 -3.16
N LEU A 100 -21.58 4.84 -3.68
CA LEU A 100 -22.39 5.98 -4.15
C LEU A 100 -22.97 6.83 -2.99
N GLY A 101 -23.11 6.21 -1.82
CA GLY A 101 -23.64 6.82 -0.62
C GLY A 101 -23.77 5.77 0.48
N PRO A 102 -24.11 6.15 1.72
CA PRO A 102 -24.23 5.20 2.82
C PRO A 102 -25.19 4.04 2.47
N GLY A 103 -24.66 2.81 2.46
CA GLY A 103 -25.41 1.60 2.12
C GLY A 103 -25.80 1.45 0.64
N GLN A 104 -25.33 2.34 -0.23
CA GLN A 104 -25.63 2.36 -1.66
C GLN A 104 -24.35 2.08 -2.45
N TYR A 105 -24.37 0.99 -3.21
CA TYR A 105 -23.20 0.49 -3.91
C TYR A 105 -23.49 0.17 -5.38
N ASP A 106 -22.56 0.53 -6.25
CA ASP A 106 -22.48 0.03 -7.63
C ASP A 106 -21.35 -1.00 -7.74
N TRP A 107 -21.70 -2.25 -8.00
CA TRP A 107 -20.76 -3.36 -8.08
C TRP A 107 -20.38 -3.74 -9.51
N GLU A 108 -20.96 -3.11 -10.54
CA GLU A 108 -20.91 -3.60 -11.91
C GLU A 108 -19.48 -3.91 -12.38
N PHE A 109 -18.59 -2.91 -12.31
CA PHE A 109 -17.20 -3.12 -12.72
C PHE A 109 -16.41 -4.05 -11.78
N ALA A 110 -16.67 -3.95 -10.47
CA ALA A 110 -15.98 -4.80 -9.49
C ALA A 110 -16.32 -6.28 -9.70
N ASP A 111 -17.58 -6.60 -10.00
CA ASP A 111 -18.04 -7.95 -10.32
C ASP A 111 -17.38 -8.47 -11.59
N LEU A 112 -17.32 -7.66 -12.66
CA LEU A 112 -16.66 -8.05 -13.91
C LEU A 112 -15.19 -8.42 -13.67
N ALA A 113 -14.44 -7.53 -13.03
CA ALA A 113 -13.01 -7.73 -12.82
C ALA A 113 -12.71 -8.87 -11.83
N LEU A 114 -13.40 -8.94 -10.70
CA LEU A 114 -13.13 -9.95 -9.67
C LEU A 114 -13.57 -11.35 -10.09
N ASN A 115 -14.65 -11.48 -10.87
CA ASN A 115 -15.03 -12.76 -11.45
C ASN A 115 -13.95 -13.30 -12.40
N GLU A 116 -13.33 -12.42 -13.19
CA GLU A 116 -12.25 -12.82 -14.09
C GLU A 116 -10.94 -13.13 -13.36
N ILE A 117 -10.56 -12.31 -12.37
CA ILE A 117 -9.42 -12.60 -11.49
C ILE A 117 -9.58 -14.01 -10.89
N ASN A 118 -10.77 -14.33 -10.38
CA ASN A 118 -11.06 -15.66 -9.85
C ASN A 118 -11.02 -16.74 -10.94
N ARG A 119 -11.61 -16.49 -12.13
CA ARG A 119 -11.59 -17.43 -13.27
C ARG A 119 -10.18 -17.75 -13.75
N LEU A 120 -9.28 -16.76 -13.74
CA LEU A 120 -7.88 -16.91 -14.12
C LEU A 120 -7.03 -17.57 -13.02
N GLY A 121 -7.58 -17.77 -11.82
CA GLY A 121 -6.88 -18.32 -10.66
C GLY A 121 -5.85 -17.36 -10.07
N ILE A 122 -6.03 -16.05 -10.27
CA ILE A 122 -5.19 -15.00 -9.72
C ILE A 122 -5.66 -14.73 -8.28
N THR A 123 -4.73 -14.65 -7.35
CA THR A 123 -4.96 -14.23 -5.96
C THR A 123 -4.87 -12.71 -5.88
N PRO A 124 -5.98 -12.00 -5.62
CA PRO A 124 -5.94 -10.56 -5.46
C PRO A 124 -5.45 -10.18 -4.06
N ILE A 125 -4.63 -9.15 -3.99
CA ILE A 125 -4.47 -8.27 -2.82
C ILE A 125 -5.31 -7.04 -3.14
N LEU A 126 -6.47 -6.88 -2.48
CA LEU A 126 -7.39 -5.79 -2.82
C LEU A 126 -7.00 -4.48 -2.15
N ASP A 127 -6.70 -3.46 -2.96
CA ASP A 127 -6.51 -2.09 -2.54
C ASP A 127 -7.88 -1.39 -2.46
N LEU A 128 -8.30 -1.01 -1.24
CA LEU A 128 -9.66 -0.52 -0.99
C LEU A 128 -9.76 1.01 -0.95
N LEU A 129 -8.68 1.72 -0.60
CA LEU A 129 -8.57 3.17 -0.67
C LEU A 129 -7.20 3.56 -1.23
N HIS A 130 -7.19 4.11 -2.44
CA HIS A 130 -5.98 4.58 -3.13
C HIS A 130 -6.05 6.09 -3.44
N PHE A 131 -5.54 6.90 -2.51
CA PHE A 131 -5.37 8.37 -2.58
C PHE A 131 -6.62 9.25 -2.70
N GLY A 132 -7.83 8.70 -2.82
CA GLY A 132 -9.06 9.49 -2.91
C GLY A 132 -10.25 8.86 -2.20
N VAL A 133 -11.37 9.59 -2.18
CA VAL A 133 -12.65 9.16 -1.61
C VAL A 133 -13.80 9.51 -2.58
N PRO A 134 -14.98 8.88 -2.46
CA PRO A 134 -16.20 9.31 -3.12
C PRO A 134 -16.49 10.80 -2.93
N ASP A 135 -17.07 11.45 -3.94
CA ASP A 135 -17.34 12.90 -3.91
C ASP A 135 -18.24 13.32 -2.73
N TRP A 136 -19.21 12.49 -2.36
CA TRP A 136 -20.12 12.76 -1.25
C TRP A 136 -19.43 12.70 0.14
N LEU A 137 -18.28 12.02 0.25
CA LEU A 137 -17.45 12.06 1.46
C LEU A 137 -16.58 13.31 1.54
N GLY A 138 -16.40 14.02 0.43
CA GLY A 138 -15.58 15.21 0.34
C GLY A 138 -14.09 14.87 0.31
N ASN A 139 -13.45 14.83 1.48
CA ASN A 139 -11.99 14.68 1.60
C ASN A 139 -11.57 14.10 2.96
N PHE A 140 -10.27 14.04 3.23
CA PHE A 140 -9.72 13.42 4.43
C PHE A 140 -9.90 14.23 5.72
N GLN A 141 -10.43 15.45 5.63
CA GLN A 141 -10.80 16.25 6.79
C GLN A 141 -12.17 15.86 7.37
N ASN A 142 -12.94 15.01 6.67
CA ASN A 142 -14.25 14.55 7.11
C ASN A 142 -14.15 13.56 8.29
N PRO A 143 -14.67 13.89 9.49
CA PRO A 143 -14.60 13.01 10.65
C PRO A 143 -15.47 11.75 10.54
N GLU A 144 -16.41 11.69 9.60
CA GLU A 144 -17.27 10.52 9.37
C GLU A 144 -16.63 9.50 8.40
N LEU A 145 -15.53 9.88 7.72
CA LEU A 145 -14.80 9.02 6.78
C LEU A 145 -14.49 7.63 7.34
N PRO A 146 -13.91 7.47 8.56
CA PRO A 146 -13.55 6.16 9.07
C PRO A 146 -14.76 5.20 9.16
N GLY A 147 -15.92 5.73 9.54
CA GLY A 147 -17.13 4.92 9.69
C GLY A 147 -17.73 4.49 8.34
N HIS A 148 -17.79 5.39 7.37
CA HIS A 148 -18.30 5.06 6.05
C HIS A 148 -17.35 4.14 5.26
N PHE A 149 -16.04 4.36 5.39
CA PHE A 149 -15.07 3.47 4.78
C PHE A 149 -15.11 2.06 5.38
N ALA A 150 -15.32 1.95 6.69
CA ALA A 150 -15.48 0.67 7.36
C ALA A 150 -16.67 -0.14 6.83
N GLU A 151 -17.82 0.50 6.61
CA GLU A 151 -19.00 -0.15 6.01
C GLU A 151 -18.71 -0.67 4.60
N TYR A 152 -18.03 0.13 3.78
CA TYR A 152 -17.61 -0.29 2.45
C TYR A 152 -16.69 -1.51 2.51
N CYS A 153 -15.69 -1.52 3.40
CA CYS A 153 -14.80 -2.65 3.58
C CYS A 153 -15.56 -3.93 3.99
N GLY A 154 -16.51 -3.82 4.91
CA GLY A 154 -17.39 -4.92 5.29
C GLY A 154 -18.25 -5.42 4.13
N ALA A 155 -18.82 -4.51 3.34
CA ALA A 155 -19.62 -4.85 2.15
C ALA A 155 -18.78 -5.58 1.08
N VAL A 156 -17.54 -5.14 0.84
CA VAL A 156 -16.58 -5.83 -0.05
C VAL A 156 -16.29 -7.24 0.46
N ALA A 157 -15.93 -7.39 1.74
CA ALA A 157 -15.59 -8.70 2.31
C ALA A 157 -16.80 -9.66 2.34
N ALA A 158 -18.01 -9.16 2.59
CA ALA A 158 -19.24 -9.94 2.54
C ALA A 158 -19.59 -10.37 1.10
N ARG A 159 -19.36 -9.50 0.11
CA ARG A 159 -19.66 -9.77 -1.30
C ARG A 159 -18.67 -10.74 -1.94
N TYR A 160 -17.39 -10.64 -1.59
CA TYR A 160 -16.32 -11.47 -2.15
C TYR A 160 -15.64 -12.31 -1.05
N PRO A 161 -16.36 -13.25 -0.41
CA PRO A 161 -15.86 -13.97 0.76
C PRO A 161 -14.66 -14.88 0.47
N TRP A 162 -14.34 -15.11 -0.81
CA TRP A 162 -13.17 -15.88 -1.25
C TRP A 162 -11.86 -15.07 -1.22
N VAL A 163 -11.95 -13.73 -1.21
CA VAL A 163 -10.79 -12.86 -1.10
C VAL A 163 -10.24 -12.91 0.31
N ARG A 164 -8.91 -13.00 0.42
CA ARG A 164 -8.21 -13.13 1.70
C ARG A 164 -7.22 -11.99 1.97
N TYR A 165 -6.62 -11.42 0.93
CA TYR A 165 -5.57 -10.41 1.06
C TYR A 165 -6.11 -9.02 0.78
N TYR A 166 -5.82 -8.07 1.66
CA TYR A 166 -6.34 -6.72 1.59
C TYR A 166 -5.27 -5.69 1.94
N THR A 167 -5.37 -4.54 1.29
CA THR A 167 -4.71 -3.29 1.67
C THR A 167 -5.84 -2.28 1.90
N PRO A 168 -6.28 -2.08 3.16
CA PRO A 168 -7.40 -1.20 3.45
C PRO A 168 -7.14 0.23 2.95
N VAL A 169 -6.00 0.82 3.32
CA VAL A 169 -5.60 2.15 2.85
C VAL A 169 -4.15 2.08 2.36
N ASN A 170 -3.94 2.40 1.08
CA ASN A 170 -2.61 2.45 0.47
C ASN A 170 -1.89 3.74 0.89
N GLU A 171 -0.62 3.64 1.29
CA GLU A 171 0.27 4.74 1.66
C GLU A 171 -0.44 5.86 2.45
N ILE A 172 -0.87 5.57 3.69
CA ILE A 172 -1.59 6.53 4.54
C ILE A 172 -0.77 7.80 4.72
N TYR A 173 0.56 7.66 4.88
CA TYR A 173 1.46 8.80 5.04
C TYR A 173 1.47 9.72 3.82
N VAL A 174 1.68 9.17 2.62
CA VAL A 174 1.70 9.93 1.37
C VAL A 174 0.33 10.54 1.10
N THR A 175 -0.74 9.78 1.30
CA THR A 175 -2.13 10.25 1.16
C THR A 175 -2.38 11.50 1.99
N ALA A 176 -2.04 11.47 3.28
CA ALA A 176 -2.23 12.59 4.20
C ALA A 176 -1.31 13.77 3.83
N LYS A 177 -0.03 13.49 3.53
CA LYS A 177 0.98 14.51 3.22
C LYS A 177 0.63 15.25 1.94
N PHE A 178 0.35 14.56 0.85
CA PHE A 178 0.04 15.21 -0.42
C PHE A 178 -1.31 15.91 -0.40
N SER A 179 -2.28 15.42 0.38
CA SER A 179 -3.58 16.07 0.46
C SER A 179 -3.55 17.35 1.31
N ALA A 180 -2.91 17.29 2.48
CA ALA A 180 -3.07 18.33 3.51
C ALA A 180 -1.80 19.10 3.90
N LYS A 181 -0.60 18.55 3.63
CA LYS A 181 0.69 19.17 3.97
C LYS A 181 1.33 19.88 2.77
N ASP A 182 1.39 19.17 1.63
CA ASP A 182 2.05 19.66 0.42
C ASP A 182 1.03 20.32 -0.55
N GLY A 183 -0.26 19.98 -0.44
CA GLY A 183 -1.36 20.62 -1.16
C GLY A 183 -1.54 20.18 -2.62
N LEU A 184 -1.16 18.95 -2.93
CA LEU A 184 -1.25 18.35 -4.27
C LEU A 184 -2.64 17.77 -4.54
N TRP A 185 -3.23 17.09 -3.56
CA TRP A 185 -4.46 16.31 -3.73
C TRP A 185 -5.62 16.78 -2.85
N ASN A 186 -6.83 16.37 -3.20
CA ASN A 186 -8.06 16.42 -2.42
C ASN A 186 -8.36 17.80 -1.81
N GLU A 187 -8.20 17.95 -0.50
CA GLU A 187 -8.38 19.22 0.18
C GLU A 187 -7.38 20.31 -0.24
N GLN A 188 -6.22 19.91 -0.81
CA GLN A 188 -5.12 20.78 -1.26
C GLN A 188 -4.71 21.83 -0.23
N LEU A 189 -4.72 21.45 1.05
CA LEU A 189 -4.27 22.29 2.15
C LEU A 189 -2.75 22.25 2.27
N LYS A 190 -2.19 23.22 2.99
CA LYS A 190 -0.76 23.33 3.31
C LYS A 190 -0.59 23.66 4.78
N ASP A 191 -1.11 22.77 5.63
CA ASP A 191 -1.28 23.03 7.06
C ASP A 191 -0.97 21.77 7.89
N GLU A 192 -0.17 21.94 8.95
CA GLU A 192 0.28 20.83 9.79
C GLU A 192 -0.88 20.22 10.60
N ARG A 193 -1.86 21.02 11.01
CA ARG A 193 -3.07 20.52 11.69
C ARG A 193 -3.99 19.77 10.74
N ALA A 194 -4.13 20.22 9.50
CA ALA A 194 -4.84 19.48 8.46
C ALA A 194 -4.15 18.16 8.14
N PHE A 195 -2.82 18.13 8.10
CA PHE A 195 -2.04 16.89 7.95
C PHE A 195 -2.30 15.90 9.07
N VAL A 196 -2.22 16.33 10.34
CA VAL A 196 -2.54 15.46 11.48
C VAL A 196 -4.01 15.02 11.47
N THR A 197 -4.93 15.86 11.00
CA THR A 197 -6.35 15.51 10.85
C THR A 197 -6.57 14.44 9.77
N ALA A 198 -5.97 14.59 8.59
CA ALA A 198 -6.01 13.58 7.54
C ALA A 198 -5.37 12.26 8.02
N MET A 199 -4.20 12.35 8.66
CA MET A 199 -3.47 11.20 9.21
C MET A 199 -4.36 10.38 10.16
N LYS A 200 -4.95 11.03 11.19
CA LYS A 200 -5.79 10.31 12.16
C LYS A 200 -7.04 9.72 11.53
N HIS A 201 -7.68 10.39 10.58
CA HIS A 201 -8.85 9.84 9.90
C HIS A 201 -8.49 8.64 9.00
N LEU A 202 -7.38 8.72 8.26
CA LEU A 202 -6.93 7.62 7.40
C LEU A 202 -6.50 6.39 8.20
N VAL A 203 -5.74 6.57 9.29
CA VAL A 203 -5.35 5.45 10.17
C VAL A 203 -6.59 4.85 10.84
N ALA A 204 -7.50 5.68 11.35
CA ALA A 204 -8.76 5.18 11.91
C ALA A 204 -9.61 4.44 10.85
N ALA A 205 -9.63 4.92 9.61
CA ALA A 205 -10.31 4.25 8.50
C ALA A 205 -9.69 2.86 8.22
N SER A 206 -8.36 2.75 8.20
CA SER A 206 -7.66 1.47 8.03
C SER A 206 -7.98 0.48 9.16
N ILE A 207 -7.93 0.92 10.42
CA ILE A 207 -8.26 0.09 11.59
C ILE A 207 -9.71 -0.39 11.52
N MET A 208 -10.66 0.53 11.35
CA MET A 208 -12.08 0.21 11.34
C MET A 208 -12.48 -0.62 10.12
N GLY A 209 -11.87 -0.36 8.95
CA GLY A 209 -12.03 -1.17 7.75
C GLY A 209 -11.56 -2.60 7.96
N THR A 210 -10.39 -2.77 8.56
CA THR A 210 -9.84 -4.10 8.90
C THR A 210 -10.74 -4.86 9.86
N GLN A 211 -11.31 -4.19 10.88
CA GLN A 211 -12.27 -4.82 11.79
C GLN A 211 -13.53 -5.30 11.06
N GLN A 212 -14.06 -4.55 10.10
CA GLN A 212 -15.22 -4.99 9.32
C GLN A 212 -14.87 -6.13 8.35
N ILE A 213 -13.67 -6.13 7.77
CA ILE A 213 -13.19 -7.25 6.96
C ILE A 213 -13.10 -8.52 7.81
N ALA A 214 -12.47 -8.45 8.99
CA ALA A 214 -12.27 -9.60 9.87
C ALA A 214 -13.58 -10.25 10.34
N ARG A 215 -14.68 -9.49 10.46
CA ARG A 215 -16.01 -10.04 10.77
C ARG A 215 -16.53 -11.01 9.69
N HIS A 216 -16.20 -10.77 8.42
CA HIS A 216 -16.63 -11.60 7.30
C HIS A 216 -15.54 -12.58 6.85
N ARG A 217 -14.28 -12.23 7.09
CA ARG A 217 -13.08 -13.01 6.73
C ARG A 217 -12.09 -13.06 7.91
N PRO A 218 -12.33 -13.89 8.95
CA PRO A 218 -11.49 -13.93 10.16
C PRO A 218 -10.04 -14.38 9.94
N ASP A 219 -9.74 -15.01 8.80
CA ASP A 219 -8.38 -15.42 8.39
C ASP A 219 -7.77 -14.45 7.35
N CYS A 220 -8.27 -13.21 7.30
CA CYS A 220 -7.74 -12.18 6.41
C CYS A 220 -6.26 -11.90 6.67
N VAL A 221 -5.57 -11.55 5.59
CA VAL A 221 -4.18 -11.10 5.60
C VAL A 221 -4.17 -9.65 5.15
N ILE A 222 -3.65 -8.78 6.01
CA ILE A 222 -3.53 -7.36 5.73
C ILE A 222 -2.13 -7.09 5.23
N VAL A 223 -2.01 -6.74 3.96
CA VAL A 223 -0.76 -6.29 3.33
C VAL A 223 -0.82 -4.76 3.36
N GLN A 224 -0.42 -4.16 4.47
CA GLN A 224 -0.39 -2.70 4.57
C GLN A 224 0.70 -2.17 3.64
N SER A 225 0.41 -1.21 2.76
CA SER A 225 1.42 -0.57 1.91
C SER A 225 1.77 0.79 2.48
N GLU A 226 3.06 1.09 2.65
CA GLU A 226 3.54 2.41 3.03
C GLU A 226 4.83 2.79 2.32
N SER A 227 4.89 4.04 1.89
CA SER A 227 6.07 4.61 1.25
C SER A 227 7.23 4.69 2.25
N ALA A 228 8.34 4.07 1.89
CA ALA A 228 9.58 4.08 2.64
C ALA A 228 10.48 5.19 2.10
N GLU A 229 10.37 6.40 2.65
CA GLU A 229 11.11 7.59 2.19
C GLU A 229 12.24 7.98 3.13
N TYR A 230 13.31 8.58 2.61
CA TYR A 230 14.36 9.20 3.42
C TYR A 230 14.93 10.46 2.77
N THR A 231 15.10 11.51 3.56
CA THR A 231 15.79 12.74 3.12
C THR A 231 17.14 12.86 3.80
N HIS A 232 18.21 12.79 2.99
CA HIS A 232 19.59 13.03 3.37
C HIS A 232 19.90 14.52 3.32
N GLU A 233 20.73 15.01 4.23
CA GLU A 233 21.14 16.41 4.24
C GLU A 233 22.67 16.51 4.29
N LEU A 234 23.27 17.15 3.27
CA LEU A 234 24.72 17.34 3.18
C LEU A 234 25.15 18.62 3.88
N ARG A 235 24.91 18.71 5.19
CA ARG A 235 25.28 19.85 6.02
C ARG A 235 25.80 19.39 7.39
N ALA A 236 26.71 20.17 7.97
CA ALA A 236 27.30 19.85 9.28
C ALA A 236 26.27 20.00 10.41
N GLU A 237 25.48 21.07 10.38
CA GLU A 237 24.34 21.27 11.27
C GLU A 237 23.08 20.75 10.60
N ARG A 238 22.42 19.81 11.27
CA ARG A 238 21.19 19.19 10.77
C ARG A 238 20.01 20.14 10.90
N THR A 239 19.21 20.28 9.85
CA THR A 239 17.99 21.09 9.86
C THR A 239 16.90 20.37 10.67
N PRO A 240 16.37 20.97 11.76
CA PRO A 240 15.37 20.33 12.62
C PRO A 240 14.13 19.84 11.86
N ARG A 241 13.69 20.59 10.84
CA ARG A 241 12.55 20.21 10.01
C ARG A 241 12.78 18.91 9.23
N ILE A 242 13.95 18.73 8.63
CA ILE A 242 14.29 17.50 7.90
C ILE A 242 14.37 16.31 8.86
N GLN A 243 14.92 16.52 10.06
CA GLN A 243 14.95 15.48 11.08
C GLN A 243 13.54 15.08 11.53
N LEU A 244 12.65 16.07 11.74
CA LEU A 244 11.26 15.81 12.08
C LEU A 244 10.52 15.09 10.94
N ASP A 245 10.65 15.55 9.69
CA ASP A 245 9.98 14.91 8.55
C ASP A 245 10.47 13.46 8.35
N ASN A 246 11.77 13.19 8.56
CA ASN A 246 12.33 11.84 8.60
C ASN A 246 11.76 10.98 9.74
N LYS A 247 11.40 11.55 10.90
CA LYS A 247 10.70 10.80 11.96
C LYS A 247 9.23 10.58 11.63
N LEU A 248 8.59 11.59 11.03
CA LEU A 248 7.17 11.53 10.66
C LEU A 248 6.87 10.46 9.61
N ARG A 249 7.85 9.97 8.83
CA ARG A 249 7.65 8.84 7.89
C ARG A 249 7.10 7.57 8.55
N PHE A 250 7.32 7.40 9.85
CA PHE A 250 6.84 6.26 10.62
C PHE A 250 5.42 6.48 11.17
N LEU A 251 4.90 7.72 11.11
CA LEU A 251 3.73 8.14 11.89
C LEU A 251 2.47 7.31 11.60
N SER A 252 2.20 7.00 10.34
CA SER A 252 1.00 6.22 10.00
C SER A 252 1.06 4.81 10.60
N LEU A 253 2.21 4.14 10.50
CA LEU A 253 2.43 2.80 11.06
C LEU A 253 2.52 2.81 12.58
N ASP A 254 3.09 3.87 13.18
CA ASP A 254 3.09 4.06 14.63
C ASP A 254 1.67 4.08 15.19
N LEU A 255 0.78 4.87 14.57
CA LEU A 255 -0.62 4.93 14.98
C LEU A 255 -1.39 3.66 14.62
N LEU A 256 -1.07 3.00 13.50
CA LEU A 256 -1.75 1.79 13.04
C LEU A 256 -1.40 0.57 13.91
N TYR A 257 -0.15 0.45 14.34
CA TYR A 257 0.36 -0.70 15.10
C TYR A 257 0.54 -0.41 16.59
N ALA A 258 -0.09 0.66 17.10
CA ALA A 258 -0.01 1.05 18.50
C ALA A 258 1.44 1.18 19.02
N HIS A 259 2.37 1.57 18.16
CA HIS A 259 3.77 1.79 18.52
C HIS A 259 3.96 3.25 18.92
N HIS A 260 4.43 3.51 20.14
CA HIS A 260 4.61 4.86 20.64
C HIS A 260 5.62 5.68 19.79
N PRO A 261 5.22 6.84 19.24
CA PRO A 261 6.15 7.73 18.55
C PRO A 261 7.17 8.35 19.50
N ASP A 262 8.28 8.84 18.92
CA ASP A 262 9.27 9.61 19.68
C ASP A 262 8.64 10.85 20.33
N GLY A 263 9.23 11.32 21.43
CA GLY A 263 8.70 12.47 22.20
C GLY A 263 8.51 13.75 21.37
N GLU A 264 9.39 13.99 20.39
CA GLU A 264 9.26 15.12 19.45
C GLU A 264 8.04 14.97 18.54
N VAL A 265 7.78 13.76 18.03
CA VAL A 265 6.60 13.46 17.21
C VAL A 265 5.33 13.56 18.06
N CYS A 266 5.34 13.06 19.28
CA CYS A 266 4.23 13.22 20.24
C CYS A 266 3.92 14.71 20.52
N GLY A 267 4.95 15.54 20.71
CA GLY A 267 4.79 16.99 20.85
C GLY A 267 4.14 17.62 19.62
N TYR A 268 4.66 17.32 18.44
CA TYR A 268 4.14 17.77 17.16
C TYR A 268 2.66 17.37 16.96
N LEU A 269 2.28 16.12 17.27
CA LEU A 269 0.90 15.64 17.12
C LEU A 269 -0.06 16.40 18.04
N ARG A 270 0.32 16.60 19.31
CA ARG A 270 -0.49 17.32 20.30
C ARG A 270 -0.71 18.77 19.89
N GLU A 271 0.35 19.45 19.45
CA GLU A 271 0.30 20.84 18.97
C GLU A 271 -0.59 21.00 17.74
N ASN A 272 -0.67 19.95 16.91
CA ASN A 272 -1.42 19.94 15.65
C ASN A 272 -2.77 19.21 15.73
N GLY A 273 -3.32 19.02 16.94
CA GLY A 273 -4.73 18.66 17.12
C GLY A 273 -5.05 17.16 17.25
N LEU A 274 -4.06 16.33 17.57
CA LEU A 274 -4.31 15.00 18.13
C LEU A 274 -4.56 15.14 19.64
N THR A 275 -5.77 14.85 20.08
CA THR A 275 -6.11 14.92 21.51
C THR A 275 -5.59 13.70 22.26
N ALA A 276 -5.41 13.80 23.58
CA ALA A 276 -4.98 12.67 24.42
C ALA A 276 -5.93 11.46 24.26
N LYS A 277 -7.25 11.69 24.24
CA LYS A 277 -8.24 10.62 24.04
C LYS A 277 -8.12 9.93 22.68
N GLU A 278 -7.82 10.68 21.62
CA GLU A 278 -7.59 10.11 20.29
C GLU A 278 -6.27 9.33 20.25
N TYR A 279 -5.22 9.84 20.89
CA TYR A 279 -3.96 9.12 21.03
C TYR A 279 -4.14 7.80 21.79
N ASP A 280 -4.82 7.82 22.95
CA ASP A 280 -5.11 6.63 23.73
C ASP A 280 -5.92 5.59 22.94
N TRP A 281 -6.80 6.05 22.03
CA TRP A 281 -7.55 5.16 21.14
C TRP A 281 -6.64 4.45 20.13
N PHE A 282 -5.68 5.14 19.51
CA PHE A 282 -4.70 4.51 18.61
C PHE A 282 -3.77 3.55 19.35
N MET A 283 -3.40 3.86 20.59
CA MET A 283 -2.50 3.03 21.38
C MET A 283 -3.20 1.85 22.08
N ALA A 284 -4.52 1.69 21.91
CA ALA A 284 -5.28 0.61 22.54
C ALA A 284 -4.92 -0.78 22.00
N GLY A 285 -4.47 -0.86 20.74
CA GLY A 285 -4.06 -2.12 20.13
C GLY A 285 -3.94 -2.05 18.60
N GLU A 286 -3.47 -3.14 18.03
CA GLU A 286 -3.36 -3.31 16.58
C GLU A 286 -4.68 -3.80 15.96
N PRO A 287 -4.94 -3.51 14.68
CA PRO A 287 -6.09 -4.08 13.98
C PRO A 287 -6.00 -5.62 13.86
N PRO A 288 -7.15 -6.32 13.74
CA PRO A 288 -7.19 -7.78 13.60
C PRO A 288 -6.66 -8.27 12.25
N GLY A 289 -6.51 -9.58 12.11
CA GLY A 289 -5.98 -10.21 10.89
C GLY A 289 -4.46 -10.26 10.85
N TYR A 290 -3.90 -11.11 9.97
CA TYR A 290 -2.45 -11.32 9.89
C TYR A 290 -1.78 -10.14 9.19
N GLN A 291 -0.94 -9.39 9.92
CA GLN A 291 -0.32 -8.16 9.42
C GLN A 291 1.00 -8.45 8.68
N ILE A 292 1.06 -8.04 7.42
CA ILE A 292 2.28 -7.92 6.62
C ILE A 292 2.53 -6.43 6.40
N MET A 293 3.72 -5.97 6.80
CA MET A 293 4.17 -4.61 6.58
C MET A 293 4.81 -4.50 5.20
N GLY A 294 4.10 -3.89 4.27
CA GLY A 294 4.59 -3.50 2.96
C GLY A 294 5.42 -2.23 3.01
N ASN A 295 6.52 -2.22 2.25
CA ASN A 295 7.27 -0.99 1.99
C ASN A 295 7.36 -0.73 0.49
N ASP A 296 6.81 0.40 0.09
CA ASP A 296 6.88 0.92 -1.27
C ASP A 296 8.17 1.72 -1.41
N TYR A 297 8.99 1.35 -2.39
CA TYR A 297 10.28 1.97 -2.60
C TYR A 297 10.63 2.04 -4.06
N TYR A 298 10.66 3.27 -4.56
CA TYR A 298 10.99 3.62 -5.93
C TYR A 298 12.37 4.28 -6.00
N GLY A 299 12.92 4.42 -7.20
CA GLY A 299 14.14 5.22 -7.42
C GLY A 299 14.01 6.72 -7.06
N ARG A 300 12.84 7.13 -6.57
CA ARG A 300 12.53 8.51 -6.16
C ARG A 300 12.23 8.68 -4.66
N ASN A 301 12.32 7.61 -3.87
CA ASN A 301 12.01 7.63 -2.44
C ASN A 301 13.09 8.28 -1.58
N GLU A 302 14.33 8.36 -2.08
CA GLU A 302 15.43 8.98 -1.37
C GLU A 302 15.87 10.28 -2.04
N LYS A 303 15.94 11.35 -1.24
CA LYS A 303 16.37 12.69 -1.66
C LYS A 303 17.65 13.10 -0.94
N ILE A 304 18.52 13.81 -1.63
CA ILE A 304 19.68 14.48 -1.02
C ILE A 304 19.46 15.98 -1.12
N ILE A 305 19.49 16.65 0.03
CA ILE A 305 19.51 18.11 0.14
C ILE A 305 20.98 18.56 0.14
N LEU A 306 21.36 19.26 -0.92
CA LEU A 306 22.69 19.81 -1.12
C LEU A 306 22.95 21.02 -0.19
N PRO A 307 24.22 21.44 0.02
CA PRO A 307 24.53 22.60 0.86
C PRO A 307 23.86 23.91 0.41
N ASN A 308 23.54 24.03 -0.88
CA ASN A 308 22.82 25.17 -1.48
C ASN A 308 21.29 25.09 -1.27
N GLY A 309 20.77 24.04 -0.64
CA GLY A 309 19.35 23.79 -0.41
C GLY A 309 18.63 23.09 -1.56
N GLU A 310 19.31 22.79 -2.67
CA GLU A 310 18.73 22.05 -3.79
C GLU A 310 18.48 20.59 -3.42
N ALA A 311 17.33 20.07 -3.82
CA ALA A 311 16.94 18.68 -3.61
C ALA A 311 17.17 17.86 -4.87
N ILE A 312 17.88 16.75 -4.71
CA ILE A 312 18.30 15.86 -5.80
C ILE A 312 17.78 14.44 -5.51
N THR A 313 17.23 13.77 -6.52
CA THR A 313 16.80 12.37 -6.37
C THR A 313 18.02 11.48 -6.41
N SER A 314 18.16 10.59 -5.42
CA SER A 314 19.40 9.84 -5.21
C SER A 314 19.40 8.41 -5.76
N MET A 315 18.26 7.93 -6.26
CA MET A 315 18.03 6.58 -6.80
C MET A 315 18.28 5.42 -5.83
N ASP A 316 19.13 5.58 -4.80
CA ASP A 316 19.33 4.72 -3.62
C ASP A 316 20.60 5.13 -2.84
N VAL A 317 20.48 5.78 -1.69
CA VAL A 317 21.64 6.00 -0.80
C VAL A 317 21.69 4.91 0.25
N MET A 318 20.58 4.72 0.96
CA MET A 318 20.36 3.63 1.89
C MET A 318 19.82 2.38 1.17
N GLY A 319 19.01 2.59 0.12
CA GLY A 319 18.33 1.51 -0.59
C GLY A 319 17.17 0.92 0.21
N TRP A 320 16.35 0.12 -0.47
CA TRP A 320 15.23 -0.60 0.16
C TRP A 320 15.69 -1.46 1.34
N TYR A 321 16.82 -2.18 1.22
CA TYR A 321 17.33 -3.06 2.27
C TYR A 321 17.48 -2.33 3.61
N HIS A 322 18.20 -1.21 3.64
CA HIS A 322 18.50 -0.53 4.90
C HIS A 322 17.26 0.16 5.48
N ILE A 323 16.51 0.90 4.64
CA ILE A 323 15.30 1.60 5.10
C ILE A 323 14.28 0.60 5.63
N THR A 324 13.94 -0.43 4.86
CA THR A 324 13.00 -1.47 5.32
C THR A 324 13.51 -2.24 6.53
N HIS A 325 14.83 -2.36 6.72
CA HIS A 325 15.38 -2.95 7.94
C HIS A 325 15.12 -2.07 9.17
N GLU A 326 15.19 -0.74 9.06
CA GLU A 326 14.76 0.14 10.16
C GLU A 326 13.28 -0.07 10.52
N TYR A 327 12.39 -0.16 9.52
CA TYR A 327 10.97 -0.43 9.74
C TYR A 327 10.77 -1.82 10.39
N TYR A 328 11.49 -2.85 9.94
CA TYR A 328 11.42 -4.18 10.54
C TYR A 328 11.91 -4.20 12.00
N GLN A 329 13.01 -3.49 12.30
CA GLN A 329 13.50 -3.39 13.68
C GLN A 329 12.56 -2.61 14.59
N ARG A 330 11.72 -1.73 14.03
CA ARG A 330 10.71 -0.97 14.77
C ARG A 330 9.46 -1.79 15.07
N TYR A 331 8.94 -2.53 14.09
CA TYR A 331 7.62 -3.17 14.21
C TYR A 331 7.66 -4.70 14.30
N HIS A 332 8.79 -5.33 13.95
CA HIS A 332 9.01 -6.78 13.93
C HIS A 332 7.94 -7.59 13.18
N LYS A 333 7.33 -6.98 12.15
CA LYS A 333 6.34 -7.63 11.28
C LYS A 333 6.98 -8.25 10.05
N PRO A 334 6.42 -9.34 9.49
CA PRO A 334 6.80 -9.79 8.16
C PRO A 334 6.67 -8.68 7.12
N VAL A 335 7.59 -8.69 6.17
CA VAL A 335 7.76 -7.60 5.20
C VAL A 335 7.29 -8.02 3.82
N MET A 336 6.74 -7.11 3.04
CA MET A 336 6.60 -7.27 1.59
C MET A 336 7.19 -6.06 0.87
N HIS A 337 7.92 -6.28 -0.22
CA HIS A 337 8.26 -5.17 -1.14
C HIS A 337 7.04 -4.92 -2.02
N THR A 338 6.16 -4.02 -1.58
CA THR A 338 4.79 -3.91 -2.07
C THR A 338 4.65 -3.13 -3.36
N GLU A 339 5.60 -2.23 -3.64
CA GLU A 339 5.69 -1.48 -4.90
C GLU A 339 7.13 -1.04 -5.20
N THR A 340 7.55 -1.20 -6.46
CA THR A 340 8.80 -0.61 -6.96
C THR A 340 8.79 -0.42 -8.47
N ASN A 341 9.47 0.64 -8.93
CA ASN A 341 9.82 0.93 -10.32
C ASN A 341 10.85 2.07 -10.42
N VAL A 342 11.23 2.35 -11.67
CA VAL A 342 11.91 3.57 -12.12
C VAL A 342 11.22 4.07 -13.40
N PHE A 343 11.32 5.36 -13.70
CA PHE A 343 10.70 5.95 -14.90
C PHE A 343 11.56 5.84 -16.17
N ASP A 344 12.82 5.40 -16.04
CA ASP A 344 13.65 5.09 -17.20
C ASP A 344 13.48 3.61 -17.58
N PRO A 345 12.87 3.29 -18.74
CA PRO A 345 12.64 1.92 -19.17
C PRO A 345 13.94 1.18 -19.55
N GLN A 346 15.04 1.88 -19.83
CA GLN A 346 16.35 1.27 -20.08
C GLN A 346 16.98 0.79 -18.77
N GLU A 347 16.79 1.53 -17.68
CA GLU A 347 17.29 1.19 -16.35
C GLU A 347 16.37 0.22 -15.58
N ALA A 348 15.11 0.08 -16.00
CA ALA A 348 14.12 -0.75 -15.33
C ALA A 348 14.55 -2.22 -15.11
N PRO A 349 15.18 -2.93 -16.07
CA PRO A 349 15.73 -4.27 -15.82
C PRO A 349 16.82 -4.29 -14.74
N THR A 350 17.75 -3.33 -14.77
CA THR A 350 18.82 -3.23 -13.75
C THR A 350 18.23 -2.93 -12.38
N TRP A 351 17.25 -2.04 -12.31
CA TRP A 351 16.51 -1.73 -11.10
C TRP A 351 15.81 -2.97 -10.53
N LEU A 352 15.11 -3.74 -11.35
CA LEU A 352 14.45 -4.99 -10.93
C LEU A 352 15.44 -5.93 -10.25
N TRP A 353 16.57 -6.21 -10.90
CA TRP A 353 17.59 -7.11 -10.34
C TRP A 353 18.21 -6.57 -9.06
N LYS A 354 18.44 -5.27 -8.99
CA LYS A 354 18.95 -4.59 -7.80
C LYS A 354 17.99 -4.72 -6.61
N GLN A 355 16.69 -4.48 -6.82
CA GLN A 355 15.69 -4.65 -5.76
C GLN A 355 15.55 -6.12 -5.36
N TRP A 356 15.65 -7.05 -6.31
CA TRP A 356 15.65 -8.48 -5.99
C TRP A 356 16.86 -8.89 -5.13
N VAL A 357 18.06 -8.39 -5.44
CA VAL A 357 19.25 -8.59 -4.60
C VAL A 357 19.02 -8.07 -3.19
N ASN A 358 18.37 -6.91 -3.03
CA ASN A 358 18.02 -6.38 -1.71
C ASN A 358 17.06 -7.30 -0.94
N VAL A 359 16.06 -7.89 -1.61
CA VAL A 359 15.17 -8.90 -1.00
C VAL A 359 15.98 -10.11 -0.53
N LEU A 360 16.90 -10.63 -1.34
CA LEU A 360 17.76 -11.76 -0.96
C LEU A 360 18.63 -11.43 0.26
N GLN A 361 19.23 -10.23 0.31
CA GLN A 361 20.02 -9.79 1.47
C GLN A 361 19.17 -9.63 2.73
N MET A 362 17.97 -9.07 2.59
CA MET A 362 17.03 -8.87 3.70
C MET A 362 16.62 -10.21 4.32
N ARG A 363 16.31 -11.19 3.48
CA ARG A 363 16.01 -12.56 3.93
C ARG A 363 17.22 -13.25 4.55
N LYS A 364 18.41 -13.06 3.99
CA LYS A 364 19.67 -13.58 4.56
C LYS A 364 19.95 -13.02 5.95
N ALA A 365 19.54 -11.77 6.20
CA ALA A 365 19.60 -11.13 7.52
C ALA A 365 18.53 -11.65 8.51
N GLY A 366 17.72 -12.63 8.13
CA GLY A 366 16.71 -13.25 8.99
C GLY A 366 15.34 -12.56 8.97
N VAL A 367 15.14 -11.54 8.12
CA VAL A 367 13.87 -10.84 8.03
C VAL A 367 12.88 -11.63 7.16
N PRO A 368 11.65 -11.91 7.64
CA PRO A 368 10.66 -12.66 6.89
C PRO A 368 10.03 -11.79 5.79
N VAL A 369 10.71 -11.69 4.64
CA VAL A 369 10.15 -11.05 3.43
C VAL A 369 9.23 -12.04 2.71
N LEU A 370 7.97 -11.69 2.49
CA LEU A 370 6.92 -12.59 2.01
C LEU A 370 6.51 -12.34 0.55
N GLY A 371 6.88 -11.21 -0.03
CA GLY A 371 6.54 -10.91 -1.42
C GLY A 371 7.37 -9.80 -2.02
N PHE A 372 7.27 -9.71 -3.35
CA PHE A 372 7.88 -8.69 -4.19
C PHE A 372 6.90 -8.32 -5.31
N THR A 373 6.64 -7.02 -5.46
CA THR A 373 5.76 -6.48 -6.48
C THR A 373 6.53 -5.53 -7.38
N TRP A 374 6.55 -5.82 -8.69
CA TRP A 374 6.84 -4.76 -9.65
C TRP A 374 5.57 -3.93 -9.83
N TYR A 375 5.62 -2.63 -9.54
CA TYR A 375 4.47 -1.75 -9.72
C TYR A 375 4.78 -0.77 -10.83
N SER A 376 4.09 -0.73 -11.96
CA SER A 376 2.82 -1.38 -12.27
C SER A 376 2.92 -2.32 -13.47
N LEU A 377 1.83 -3.02 -13.74
CA LEU A 377 1.64 -3.86 -14.92
C LEU A 377 1.75 -3.02 -16.18
N ILE A 378 1.12 -1.85 -16.18
CA ILE A 378 1.04 -0.93 -17.32
C ILE A 378 1.71 0.37 -16.91
N ASP A 379 2.26 1.11 -17.88
CA ASP A 379 2.72 2.47 -17.67
C ASP A 379 1.70 3.33 -16.93
N GLN A 380 2.23 4.32 -16.24
CA GLN A 380 1.42 5.26 -15.48
C GLN A 380 1.43 6.62 -16.15
N VAL A 381 0.53 7.50 -15.70
CA VAL A 381 0.37 8.84 -16.27
C VAL A 381 0.54 9.90 -15.18
N ASP A 382 1.31 10.95 -15.47
CA ASP A 382 1.57 12.15 -14.64
C ASP A 382 2.13 11.91 -13.22
N TRP A 383 2.68 10.74 -12.93
CA TRP A 383 3.33 10.46 -11.65
C TRP A 383 4.67 11.17 -11.46
N ASN A 384 5.32 11.60 -12.55
CA ASN A 384 6.48 12.50 -12.48
C ASN A 384 6.18 13.82 -11.75
N ILE A 385 4.90 14.21 -11.67
CA ILE A 385 4.43 15.38 -10.91
C ILE A 385 3.48 14.99 -9.78
N GLY A 386 3.50 13.72 -9.35
CA GLY A 386 2.63 13.21 -8.28
C GLY A 386 1.15 13.44 -8.56
N LEU A 387 0.69 13.30 -9.80
CA LEU A 387 -0.69 13.51 -10.24
C LEU A 387 -1.25 14.92 -9.99
N ALA A 388 -0.41 15.89 -9.63
CA ALA A 388 -0.84 17.24 -9.20
C ALA A 388 -1.54 18.03 -10.31
N ARG A 389 -1.32 17.67 -11.57
CA ARG A 389 -1.98 18.22 -12.77
C ARG A 389 -2.22 17.11 -13.78
N LYS A 390 -3.22 17.29 -14.65
CA LYS A 390 -3.54 16.39 -15.76
C LYS A 390 -2.83 16.89 -17.02
N GLU A 391 -1.62 16.39 -17.26
CA GLU A 391 -0.76 16.77 -18.39
C GLU A 391 -0.70 15.67 -19.47
N GLY A 392 -1.03 14.43 -19.11
CA GLY A 392 -0.97 13.28 -20.03
C GLY A 392 0.44 12.78 -20.28
N THR A 393 1.39 13.11 -19.41
CA THR A 393 2.78 12.63 -19.48
C THR A 393 2.82 11.15 -19.13
N VAL A 394 3.23 10.31 -20.09
CA VAL A 394 3.40 8.88 -19.84
C VAL A 394 4.71 8.64 -19.11
N ASN A 395 4.65 7.94 -17.98
CA ASN A 395 5.81 7.46 -17.25
C ASN A 395 6.03 5.98 -17.59
N ALA A 396 7.17 5.70 -18.21
CA ALA A 396 7.52 4.40 -18.81
C ALA A 396 8.01 3.37 -17.77
N CYS A 397 7.24 3.16 -16.70
CA CYS A 397 7.56 2.27 -15.59
C CYS A 397 6.86 0.90 -15.63
N GLY A 398 5.93 0.68 -16.55
CA GLY A 398 5.15 -0.55 -16.60
C GLY A 398 5.97 -1.77 -17.00
N LEU A 399 5.44 -2.97 -16.73
CA LEU A 399 5.86 -4.19 -17.44
C LEU A 399 5.46 -4.11 -18.92
N TYR A 400 4.35 -3.43 -19.20
CA TYR A 400 3.81 -3.15 -20.51
C TYR A 400 3.58 -1.63 -20.67
N ASP A 401 3.64 -1.13 -21.90
CA ASP A 401 3.27 0.25 -22.19
C ASP A 401 1.74 0.44 -22.22
N LEU A 402 1.26 1.67 -22.45
CA LEU A 402 -0.18 1.96 -22.56
C LEU A 402 -0.85 1.24 -23.75
N ASP A 403 -0.10 0.78 -24.75
CA ASP A 403 -0.61 -0.06 -25.84
C ASP A 403 -0.62 -1.55 -25.49
N ARG A 404 -0.17 -1.93 -24.28
CA ARG A 404 0.02 -3.31 -23.79
C ARG A 404 1.16 -4.04 -24.49
N LYS A 405 2.11 -3.32 -25.08
CA LYS A 405 3.34 -3.91 -25.63
C LYS A 405 4.36 -4.09 -24.51
N PRO A 406 5.05 -5.23 -24.45
CA PRO A 406 5.98 -5.52 -23.37
C PRO A 406 7.19 -4.57 -23.39
N ARG A 407 7.58 -4.09 -22.20
CA ARG A 407 8.83 -3.35 -21.98
C ARG A 407 9.98 -4.32 -21.66
N PRO A 408 11.25 -3.89 -21.78
CA PRO A 408 12.40 -4.76 -21.47
C PRO A 408 12.33 -5.39 -20.08
N VAL A 409 11.79 -4.67 -19.09
CA VAL A 409 11.66 -5.18 -17.72
C VAL A 409 10.68 -6.36 -17.61
N ALA A 410 9.68 -6.50 -18.49
CA ALA A 410 8.84 -7.71 -18.49
C ALA A 410 9.63 -8.97 -18.82
N ALA A 411 10.61 -8.89 -19.72
CA ALA A 411 11.50 -10.03 -20.01
C ALA A 411 12.38 -10.36 -18.80
N ALA A 412 12.94 -9.34 -18.13
CA ALA A 412 13.70 -9.53 -16.90
C ALA A 412 12.84 -10.13 -15.77
N TYR A 413 11.58 -9.70 -15.65
CA TYR A 413 10.69 -10.25 -14.63
C TYR A 413 10.31 -11.70 -14.92
N ARG A 414 10.11 -12.08 -16.20
CA ARG A 414 9.96 -13.50 -16.58
C ARG A 414 11.18 -14.33 -16.20
N GLN A 415 12.40 -13.82 -16.43
CA GLN A 415 13.63 -14.52 -16.01
C GLN A 415 13.68 -14.70 -14.50
N LEU A 416 13.32 -13.65 -13.74
CA LEU A 416 13.24 -13.73 -12.28
C LEU A 416 12.20 -14.78 -11.83
N LEU A 417 11.03 -14.86 -12.48
CA LEU A 417 10.03 -15.89 -12.19
C LEU A 417 10.50 -17.30 -12.57
N GLN A 418 11.24 -17.46 -13.66
CA GLN A 418 11.80 -18.75 -14.07
C GLN A 418 12.82 -19.28 -13.07
N GLU A 419 13.71 -18.40 -12.60
CA GLU A 419 14.78 -18.76 -11.67
C GLU A 419 14.25 -18.89 -10.23
N PHE A 420 13.42 -17.95 -9.80
CA PHE A 420 13.05 -17.78 -8.40
C PHE A 420 11.57 -18.04 -8.09
N GLY A 421 10.71 -18.22 -9.10
CA GLY A 421 9.27 -18.46 -8.91
C GLY A 421 8.93 -19.77 -8.21
N GLN A 422 9.89 -20.68 -8.06
CA GLN A 422 9.77 -21.92 -7.28
C GLN A 422 10.40 -21.82 -5.89
N MET A 423 10.97 -20.67 -5.51
CA MET A 423 11.74 -20.53 -4.29
C MET A 423 10.97 -20.96 -3.05
N THR A 424 11.53 -21.97 -2.39
CA THR A 424 11.14 -22.46 -1.07
C THR A 424 12.19 -21.94 -0.08
N ILE A 425 12.14 -20.67 0.32
CA ILE A 425 13.15 -20.12 1.24
C ILE A 425 12.58 -20.16 2.67
N VAL A 426 13.05 -21.12 3.47
CA VAL A 426 12.80 -21.16 4.92
C VAL A 426 13.54 -19.99 5.58
N PRO A 427 12.94 -19.25 6.54
CA PRO A 427 13.60 -18.12 7.19
C PRO A 427 14.87 -18.46 7.99
N HIS A 428 15.11 -19.72 8.38
CA HIS A 428 16.16 -20.10 9.35
C HIS A 428 16.94 -21.38 9.02
N GLY A 429 17.22 -21.64 7.74
CA GLY A 429 18.07 -22.76 7.34
C GLY A 429 18.81 -22.43 6.06
N GLU A 430 20.01 -22.95 5.93
CA GLU A 430 20.98 -22.71 4.86
C GLU A 430 20.40 -22.56 3.43
N LEU A 431 21.08 -21.73 2.64
CA LEU A 431 20.89 -21.57 1.20
C LEU A 431 20.50 -22.89 0.51
N PHE A 432 19.36 -22.86 -0.18
CA PHE A 432 18.88 -23.84 -1.16
C PHE A 432 18.80 -25.30 -0.66
N GLU A 433 17.61 -25.73 -0.22
CA GLU A 433 17.29 -27.15 -0.35
C GLU A 433 17.14 -27.46 -1.86
N GLN A 434 18.20 -28.01 -2.47
CA GLN A 434 18.09 -28.65 -3.78
C GLN A 434 17.15 -29.85 -3.66
N THR A 435 15.92 -29.68 -4.12
CA THR A 435 14.98 -30.79 -4.32
C THR A 435 15.51 -31.68 -5.45
N THR A 436 15.56 -32.99 -5.22
CA THR A 436 15.86 -34.01 -6.24
C THR A 436 14.68 -34.30 -7.19
N ARG A 437 13.55 -33.58 -7.03
CA ARG A 437 12.40 -33.71 -7.92
C ARG A 437 12.68 -33.02 -9.26
N PRO A 438 12.38 -33.67 -10.40
CA PRO A 438 12.50 -33.03 -11.70
C PRO A 438 11.67 -31.74 -11.77
N ALA A 439 12.24 -30.68 -12.34
CA ALA A 439 11.50 -29.47 -12.66
C ALA A 439 10.38 -29.82 -13.66
N THR A 440 9.13 -29.66 -13.24
CA THR A 440 7.96 -29.86 -14.11
C THR A 440 7.44 -28.50 -14.52
N LEU A 441 7.57 -28.16 -15.80
CA LEU A 441 6.88 -27.04 -16.42
C LEU A 441 5.38 -27.35 -16.41
N LYS A 442 4.60 -26.65 -15.57
CA LYS A 442 3.15 -26.84 -15.43
C LYS A 442 2.37 -26.15 -16.56
N VAL A 443 2.70 -26.48 -17.81
CA VAL A 443 1.88 -26.15 -18.99
C VAL A 443 1.32 -27.38 -19.70
N ASP A 444 1.56 -28.59 -19.19
CA ASP A 444 0.89 -29.81 -19.66
C ASP A 444 0.02 -30.39 -18.52
N ILE A 445 -1.29 -30.13 -18.61
CA ILE A 445 -2.44 -31.06 -18.63
C ILE A 445 -3.71 -30.21 -18.81
#